data_AF-A0A7X5TFK1-F1
#
_entry.id   AF-A0A7X5TFK1-F1
#
_cell.length_a   1.000
_cell.length_b   1.000
_cell.length_c   1.000
_cell.angle_alpha   90.00
_cell.angle_beta   90.00
_cell.angle_gamma   90.00
#
_symmetry.space_group_name_H-M   'P 1'
#
loop_
_entity.id
_entity.type
_entity.pdbx_description
1 polymer ?
#
loop_
_entity_poly.entity_id
_entity_poly.type
_entity_poly.pdbx_seq_one_letter_code
_entity_poly.pdbx_strand_id
1 'polypeptide(L)'
;MDYEFLRDIAGQVTTRFSMDHEAIGQWLNEEVKGDLTVLDKITSALVEIQGSERQWQLVGHEYTLLMDDEEVMIRANQLEFETDSVEEGMSYYDNESLAFCGTKDFIDMLSNYRDFILQKNY
;
A
#
# COMPACT_ATOMS: atom_id res chain seq x y z
N MET A 1 9.95 -6.42 -1.18
CA MET A 1 8.72 -6.54 -2.01
C MET A 1 9.10 -6.85 -3.45
N ASP A 2 8.25 -7.56 -4.18
CA ASP A 2 8.36 -7.75 -5.62
C ASP A 2 7.15 -7.12 -6.32
N TYR A 3 7.40 -6.24 -7.30
CA TYR A 3 6.35 -5.48 -7.96
C TYR A 3 6.71 -5.07 -9.39
N GLU A 4 5.67 -4.86 -10.20
CA GLU A 4 5.76 -4.37 -11.57
C GLU A 4 4.77 -3.21 -11.78
N PHE A 5 5.23 -2.14 -12.41
CA PHE A 5 4.40 -1.03 -12.86
C PHE A 5 4.20 -1.11 -14.37
N LEU A 6 2.95 -1.06 -14.79
CA LEU A 6 2.53 -1.19 -16.18
C LEU A 6 1.85 0.10 -16.60
N ARG A 7 2.14 0.56 -17.81
CA ARG A 7 1.43 1.68 -18.43
C ARG A 7 0.77 1.20 -19.71
N ASP A 8 -0.54 1.37 -19.80
CA ASP A 8 -1.28 1.00 -21.01
C ASP A 8 -1.14 2.05 -22.12
N ILE A 9 -1.76 1.77 -23.26
CA ILE A 9 -1.75 2.65 -24.44
C ILE A 9 -2.48 3.99 -24.20
N ALA A 10 -3.38 4.05 -23.22
CA ALA A 10 -4.09 5.27 -22.82
C ALA A 10 -3.28 6.09 -21.79
N GLY A 11 -2.13 5.57 -21.34
CA GLY A 11 -1.29 6.18 -20.33
C GLY A 11 -1.72 5.88 -18.90
N GLN A 12 -2.75 5.04 -18.69
CA GLN A 12 -3.18 4.60 -17.38
C GLN A 12 -2.14 3.66 -16.80
N VAL A 13 -1.78 3.91 -15.54
CA VAL A 13 -0.81 3.09 -14.82
C VAL A 13 -1.53 2.11 -13.90
N THR A 14 -1.15 0.84 -14.00
CA THR A 14 -1.58 -0.23 -13.11
C THR A 14 -0.36 -0.89 -12.47
N THR A 15 -0.57 -1.48 -11.31
CA THR A 15 0.49 -2.09 -10.51
C THR A 15 0.15 -3.53 -10.19
N ARG A 16 1.18 -4.37 -10.12
CA ARG A 16 1.08 -5.78 -9.72
C ARG A 16 2.14 -6.09 -8.69
N PHE A 17 1.74 -6.78 -7.64
CA PHE A 17 2.59 -7.19 -6.53
C PHE A 17 2.48 -8.71 -6.35
N SER A 18 3.45 -9.30 -5.66
CA SER A 18 3.46 -10.73 -5.33
C SER A 18 4.08 -10.97 -3.96
N MET A 19 4.10 -12.23 -3.52
CA MET A 19 4.71 -12.67 -2.26
C MET A 19 4.07 -11.96 -1.05
N ASP A 20 2.74 -12.03 -0.94
CA ASP A 20 1.92 -11.51 0.17
C ASP A 20 1.86 -9.97 0.26
N HIS A 21 2.09 -9.29 -0.87
CA HIS A 21 2.01 -7.84 -1.00
C HIS A 21 0.93 -7.39 -1.99
N GLU A 22 0.11 -8.31 -2.50
CA GLU A 22 -0.92 -8.07 -3.50
C GLU A 22 -1.88 -6.92 -3.09
N ALA A 23 -2.26 -6.84 -1.81
CA ALA A 23 -3.10 -5.75 -1.29
C ALA A 23 -2.48 -4.35 -1.47
N ILE A 24 -1.14 -4.22 -1.44
CA ILE A 24 -0.46 -2.94 -1.71
C ILE A 24 -0.70 -2.51 -3.16
N GLY A 25 -0.62 -3.45 -4.10
CA GLY A 25 -0.92 -3.21 -5.50
C GLY A 25 -2.38 -2.80 -5.72
N GLN A 26 -3.31 -3.49 -5.07
CA GLN A 26 -4.73 -3.13 -5.12
C GLN A 26 -4.99 -1.74 -4.53
N TRP A 27 -4.39 -1.40 -3.40
CA TRP A 27 -4.48 -0.06 -2.82
C TRP A 27 -3.92 1.03 -3.75
N LEU A 28 -2.77 0.80 -4.41
CA LEU A 28 -2.26 1.74 -5.43
C LEU A 28 -3.23 1.92 -6.60
N ASN A 29 -3.81 0.82 -7.07
CA ASN A 29 -4.73 0.80 -8.20
C ASN A 29 -6.08 1.44 -7.86
N GLU A 30 -6.55 1.33 -6.60
CA GLU A 30 -7.87 1.80 -6.18
C GLU A 30 -7.87 3.19 -5.52
N GLU A 31 -6.89 3.47 -4.66
CA GLU A 31 -6.85 4.70 -3.86
C GLU A 31 -5.91 5.76 -4.44
N VAL A 32 -4.77 5.36 -5.00
CA VAL A 32 -3.77 6.31 -5.50
C VAL A 32 -4.06 6.71 -6.95
N LYS A 33 -4.31 5.75 -7.86
CA LYS A 33 -4.72 6.01 -9.26
C LYS A 33 -3.86 7.07 -9.99
N GLY A 34 -2.57 7.14 -9.68
CA GLY A 34 -1.63 8.13 -10.23
C GLY A 34 -1.66 9.53 -9.60
N ASP A 35 -2.49 9.77 -8.58
CA ASP A 35 -2.53 11.01 -7.80
C ASP A 35 -1.33 11.09 -6.85
N LEU A 36 -0.28 11.80 -7.29
CA LEU A 36 0.93 11.98 -6.51
C LEU A 36 0.72 12.77 -5.21
N THR A 37 -0.41 13.47 -5.05
CA THR A 37 -0.71 14.17 -3.80
C THR A 37 -1.01 13.21 -2.65
N VAL A 38 -1.45 11.98 -2.95
CA VAL A 38 -1.61 10.92 -1.95
C VAL A 38 -0.24 10.50 -1.40
N LEU A 39 0.75 10.37 -2.28
CA LEU A 39 2.14 10.08 -1.89
C LEU A 39 2.73 11.20 -1.02
N ASP A 40 2.50 12.47 -1.40
CA ASP A 40 2.97 13.61 -0.60
C ASP A 40 2.38 13.61 0.83
N LYS A 41 1.10 13.24 0.98
CA LYS A 41 0.46 13.11 2.31
C LYS A 41 1.14 12.03 3.14
N ILE A 42 1.42 10.86 2.55
CA ILE A 42 2.06 9.74 3.25
C ILE A 42 3.48 10.11 3.68
N THR A 43 4.28 10.68 2.77
CA THR A 43 5.64 11.12 3.11
C THR A 43 5.64 12.19 4.19
N SER A 44 4.69 13.13 4.15
CA SER A 44 4.56 14.16 5.19
C SER A 44 4.19 13.56 6.53
N ALA A 45 3.21 12.66 6.56
CA ALA A 45 2.78 11.96 7.77
C ALA A 45 3.90 11.12 8.38
N LEU A 46 4.72 10.47 7.55
CA LEU A 46 5.87 9.70 8.03
C LEU A 46 6.86 10.58 8.79
N VAL A 47 7.16 11.78 8.28
CA VAL A 47 8.04 12.74 8.97
C VAL A 47 7.46 13.16 10.32
N GLU A 48 6.13 13.24 10.45
CA GLU A 48 5.47 13.62 11.71
C GLU A 48 5.48 12.51 12.78
N ILE A 49 5.46 11.24 12.36
CA ILE A 49 5.45 10.09 13.27
C ILE A 49 6.84 9.51 13.52
N GLN A 50 7.84 9.90 12.73
CA GLN A 50 9.19 9.34 12.77
C GLN A 50 9.80 9.41 14.18
N GLY A 51 10.30 8.27 14.67
CA GLY A 51 10.90 8.17 16.02
C GLY A 51 9.91 8.35 17.17
N SER A 52 8.61 8.19 16.93
CA SER A 52 7.56 8.24 17.95
C SER A 52 6.69 6.98 17.93
N GLU A 53 5.95 6.73 19.00
CA GLU A 53 4.99 5.62 19.10
C GLU A 53 3.63 5.96 18.44
N ARG A 54 3.57 7.02 17.63
CA ARG A 54 2.33 7.46 16.99
C ARG A 54 2.07 6.64 15.74
N GLN A 55 0.81 6.28 15.58
CA GLN A 55 0.30 5.67 14.36
C GLN A 55 -0.43 6.73 13.53
N TRP A 56 -0.34 6.60 12.22
CA TRP A 56 -1.09 7.38 11.27
C TRP A 56 -1.90 6.46 10.35
N GLN A 57 -3.05 6.94 9.90
CA GLN A 57 -3.88 6.18 8.96
C GLN A 57 -4.44 7.06 7.86
N LEU A 58 -4.62 6.45 6.70
CA LEU A 58 -5.34 7.00 5.55
C LEU A 58 -6.46 6.04 5.18
N VAL A 59 -7.68 6.41 5.55
CA VAL A 59 -8.89 5.65 5.21
C VAL A 59 -9.31 6.01 3.79
N GLY A 60 -9.17 5.04 2.88
CA GLY A 60 -9.63 5.12 1.50
C GLY A 60 -11.04 4.54 1.32
N HIS A 61 -11.44 4.37 0.06
CA HIS A 61 -12.73 3.82 -0.32
C HIS A 61 -12.78 2.30 -0.13
N GLU A 62 -11.88 1.56 -0.77
CA GLU A 62 -11.77 0.11 -0.69
C GLU A 62 -10.70 -0.34 0.30
N TYR A 63 -9.64 0.44 0.47
CA TYR A 63 -8.50 0.08 1.30
C TYR A 63 -8.15 1.18 2.31
N THR A 64 -7.69 0.77 3.49
CA THR A 64 -7.08 1.65 4.50
C THR A 64 -5.59 1.34 4.61
N LEU A 65 -4.78 2.41 4.61
CA LEU A 65 -3.36 2.36 4.95
C LEU A 65 -3.20 2.75 6.41
N LEU A 66 -2.51 1.93 7.19
CA LEU A 66 -2.04 2.25 8.53
C LEU A 66 -0.52 2.18 8.54
N MET A 67 0.12 3.09 9.27
CA MET A 67 1.58 3.24 9.28
C MET A 67 2.06 3.72 10.63
N ASP A 68 3.18 3.16 11.07
CA ASP A 68 4.04 3.71 12.11
C ASP A 68 5.49 3.85 11.60
N ASP A 69 6.43 4.13 12.50
CA ASP A 69 7.85 4.33 12.15
C ASP A 69 8.50 3.08 11.54
N GLU A 70 7.99 1.89 11.85
CA GLU A 70 8.60 0.60 11.49
C GLU A 70 7.81 -0.16 10.41
N GLU A 71 6.48 -0.17 10.50
CA GLU A 71 5.60 -1.00 9.66
C GLU A 71 4.46 -0.22 8.98
N VAL A 72 4.09 -0.69 7.79
CA VAL A 72 2.89 -0.30 7.05
C VAL A 72 1.99 -1.51 6.88
N MET A 73 0.70 -1.32 7.16
CA MET A 73 -0.37 -2.28 6.90
C MET A 73 -1.34 -1.69 5.85
N ILE A 74 -1.62 -2.46 4.81
CA ILE A 74 -2.72 -2.19 3.87
C ILE A 74 -3.81 -3.21 4.12
N ARG A 75 -5.04 -2.75 4.35
CA ARG A 75 -6.19 -3.62 4.63
C ARG A 75 -7.39 -3.22 3.79
N ALA A 76 -8.05 -4.20 3.17
CA ALA A 76 -9.36 -4.03 2.56
C ALA A 76 -10.41 -3.69 3.63
N ASN A 77 -11.20 -2.65 3.38
CA ASN A 77 -12.20 -2.14 4.32
C ASN A 77 -13.32 -3.15 4.61
N GLN A 78 -13.60 -4.04 3.65
CA GLN A 78 -14.58 -5.14 3.78
C GLN A 78 -14.04 -6.33 4.59
N LEU A 79 -12.76 -6.36 4.95
CA LEU A 79 -12.16 -7.49 5.67
C LEU A 79 -12.76 -7.59 7.08
N GLU A 80 -13.65 -8.54 7.34
CA GLU A 80 -14.17 -8.80 8.67
C GLU A 80 -13.17 -9.65 9.48
N PHE A 81 -12.84 -9.23 10.70
CA PHE A 81 -12.04 -10.05 11.61
C PHE A 81 -12.97 -11.04 12.32
N GLU A 82 -12.99 -12.30 11.88
CA GLU A 82 -13.72 -13.36 12.59
C GLU A 82 -13.03 -13.63 13.95
N THR A 83 -13.65 -13.19 15.04
CA THR A 83 -13.04 -13.20 16.39
C THR A 83 -13.19 -14.54 17.15
N ASP A 84 -13.78 -15.59 16.57
CA ASP A 84 -14.31 -16.72 17.37
C ASP A 84 -13.73 -18.11 17.08
N SER A 85 -12.62 -18.27 16.35
CA SER A 85 -12.00 -19.61 16.19
C SER A 85 -10.50 -19.53 15.95
N VAL A 86 -9.73 -19.84 17.01
CA VAL A 86 -8.28 -19.94 16.97
C VAL A 86 -7.90 -21.35 16.50
N GLU A 87 -7.96 -21.62 15.19
CA GLU A 87 -7.18 -22.75 14.63
C GLU A 87 -5.81 -22.22 14.19
N GLU A 88 -4.77 -22.64 14.93
CA GLU A 88 -3.38 -22.30 14.66
C GLU A 88 -2.93 -22.91 13.31
N GLY A 89 -2.69 -22.06 12.30
CA GLY A 89 -1.87 -22.45 11.13
C GLY A 89 -2.42 -22.16 9.74
N MET A 90 -3.51 -21.41 9.56
CA MET A 90 -3.96 -20.95 8.24
C MET A 90 -3.89 -19.43 8.15
N SER A 91 -3.33 -18.89 7.05
CA SER A 91 -3.55 -17.49 6.71
C SER A 91 -5.01 -17.37 6.28
N TYR A 92 -5.86 -16.76 7.13
CA TYR A 92 -7.30 -16.62 6.87
C TYR A 92 -7.60 -15.57 5.81
N TYR A 93 -6.62 -14.74 5.46
CA TYR A 93 -6.81 -13.61 4.57
C TYR A 93 -6.26 -13.94 3.19
N ASP A 94 -7.05 -13.57 2.18
CA ASP A 94 -6.55 -13.51 0.82
C ASP A 94 -5.48 -12.41 0.71
N ASN A 95 -4.43 -12.66 -0.08
CA ASN A 95 -3.29 -11.76 -0.20
C ASN A 95 -3.67 -10.39 -0.79
N GLU A 96 -4.81 -10.29 -1.49
CA GLU A 96 -5.35 -9.03 -1.98
C GLU A 96 -6.07 -8.24 -0.88
N SER A 97 -6.41 -8.86 0.25
CA SER A 97 -7.18 -8.23 1.34
C SER A 97 -6.32 -7.62 2.45
N LEU A 98 -5.11 -8.13 2.67
CA LEU A 98 -4.23 -7.68 3.74
C LEU A 98 -2.77 -7.87 3.35
N ALA A 99 -1.95 -6.83 3.55
CA ALA A 99 -0.51 -6.91 3.37
C ALA A 99 0.22 -6.06 4.42
N PHE A 100 1.42 -6.52 4.77
CA PHE A 100 2.32 -5.86 5.71
C PHE A 100 3.68 -5.66 5.07
N CYS A 101 4.37 -4.60 5.45
CA CYS A 101 5.73 -4.36 5.03
C CYS A 101 6.45 -3.34 5.90
N GLY A 102 7.78 -3.33 5.83
CA GLY A 102 8.56 -2.29 6.47
C GLY A 102 8.28 -0.91 5.86
N THR A 103 8.17 0.11 6.69
CA THR A 103 7.92 1.50 6.26
C THR A 103 8.97 1.98 5.26
N LYS A 104 10.23 1.58 5.43
CA LYS A 104 11.30 1.91 4.49
C LYS A 104 11.06 1.34 3.09
N ASP A 105 10.81 0.03 2.99
CA ASP A 105 10.51 -0.64 1.72
C ASP A 105 9.29 -0.01 1.03
N PHE A 106 8.27 0.36 1.81
CA PHE A 106 7.08 1.03 1.29
C PHE A 106 7.41 2.40 0.68
N ILE A 107 8.21 3.24 1.36
CA ILE A 107 8.61 4.54 0.83
C ILE A 107 9.51 4.42 -0.40
N ASP A 108 10.45 3.49 -0.40
CA ASP A 108 11.28 3.19 -1.58
C ASP A 108 10.40 2.78 -2.78
N MET A 109 9.38 1.94 -2.55
CA MET A 109 8.40 1.57 -3.57
C MET A 109 7.58 2.78 -4.05
N LEU A 110 7.08 3.65 -3.16
CA LEU A 110 6.34 4.85 -3.55
C LEU A 110 7.18 5.82 -4.36
N SER A 111 8.48 5.92 -4.07
CA SER A 111 9.42 6.71 -4.88
C SER A 111 9.51 6.13 -6.29
N ASN A 112 9.72 4.83 -6.43
CA ASN A 112 9.78 4.16 -7.73
C ASN A 112 8.46 4.31 -8.51
N TYR A 113 7.31 4.24 -7.84
CA TYR A 113 6.01 4.50 -8.45
C TYR A 113 5.91 5.94 -8.96
N ARG A 114 6.29 6.94 -8.15
CA ARG A 114 6.33 8.35 -8.57
C ARG A 114 7.21 8.55 -9.80
N ASP A 115 8.43 8.01 -9.81
CA ASP A 115 9.32 8.08 -10.96
C ASP A 115 8.67 7.47 -12.21
N PHE A 116 8.02 6.30 -12.09
CA PHE A 116 7.30 5.67 -13.19
C PHE A 116 6.12 6.51 -13.71
N ILE A 117 5.38 7.18 -12.83
CA ILE A 117 4.30 8.10 -13.21
C ILE A 117 4.85 9.31 -14.00
N LEU A 118 5.99 9.86 -13.57
CA LEU A 118 6.59 11.07 -14.14
C LEU A 118 7.41 10.82 -15.41
N GLN A 119 7.89 9.60 -15.65
CA GLN A 119 8.56 9.25 -16.90
C GLN A 119 7.61 9.47 -18.08
N LYS A 120 7.89 10.52 -18.86
CA LYS A 120 7.25 10.75 -20.17
C LYS A 120 7.91 9.82 -21.19
N ASN A 121 7.11 8.97 -21.83
CA ASN A 121 7.47 8.34 -23.09
C ASN A 121 7.81 9.46 -24.09
N TYR A 122 9.08 9.55 -24.50
CA TYR A 122 9.49 10.35 -25.66
C TYR A 122 9.15 9.62 -26.95
#